data_AF-A0A538JXU0-F1
#
_entry.id   AF-A0A538JXU0-F1
#
_cell.length_a   1.000
_cell.length_b   1.000
_cell.length_c   1.000
_cell.angle_alpha   90.00
_cell.angle_beta   90.00
_cell.angle_gamma   90.00
#
_symmetry.space_group_name_H-M   'P 1'
#
loop_
_entity.id
_entity.type
_entity.pdbx_description
1 polymer ?
#
loop_
_entity_poly.entity_id
_entity_poly.type
_entity_poly.pdbx_seq_one_letter_code
_entity_poly.pdbx_strand_id
1 'polypeptide(L)'
;MGVAALITWATLLSLTPQQKAAIVVVSGLPSPRGVGAVIVGRWNRSASRPAGVLVVTDQEGGAVKSFPELPPRTAASAVHNKADAYASARARGLAVTRAPPTERARFASSFHLLDRPVGLARRSRAAVPGDV
;
A
#
# COMPACT_ATOMS: atom_id res chain seq x y z
N MET A 1 -28.41 8.17 -14.33
CA MET A 1 -27.06 7.58 -14.48
C MET A 1 -26.32 8.36 -15.55
N GLY A 2 -25.18 8.98 -15.25
CA GLY A 2 -24.41 9.74 -16.25
C GLY A 2 -23.68 8.80 -17.23
N VAL A 3 -23.33 9.31 -18.42
CA VAL A 3 -22.63 8.55 -19.47
C VAL A 3 -21.35 7.89 -18.95
N ALA A 4 -20.59 8.58 -18.10
CA ALA A 4 -19.39 8.02 -17.47
C ALA A 4 -19.67 6.81 -16.57
N ALA A 5 -20.79 6.83 -15.83
CA ALA A 5 -21.19 5.71 -14.99
C ALA A 5 -21.58 4.50 -15.87
N LEU A 6 -22.35 4.73 -16.94
CA LEU A 6 -22.72 3.70 -17.91
C LEU A 6 -21.50 3.05 -18.57
N ILE A 7 -20.51 3.84 -19.02
CA ILE A 7 -19.26 3.32 -19.61
C ILE A 7 -18.49 2.48 -18.58
N THR A 8 -18.37 2.98 -17.35
CA THR A 8 -17.68 2.24 -16.27
C THR A 8 -18.36 0.90 -16.01
N TRP A 9 -19.69 0.88 -15.90
CA TRP A 9 -20.48 -0.33 -15.69
C TRP A 9 -20.34 -1.32 -16.85
N ALA A 10 -20.50 -0.87 -18.10
CA ALA A 10 -20.35 -1.71 -19.27
C ALA A 10 -18.95 -2.33 -19.37
N THR A 11 -17.92 -1.52 -19.06
CA THR A 11 -16.53 -1.99 -19.01
C THR A 11 -16.36 -3.06 -17.95
N LEU A 12 -16.86 -2.83 -16.73
CA LEU A 12 -16.73 -3.78 -15.62
C LEU A 12 -17.46 -5.11 -15.91
N LEU A 13 -18.62 -5.05 -16.58
CA LEU A 13 -19.39 -6.23 -16.99
C LEU A 13 -18.67 -7.03 -18.09
N SER A 14 -17.91 -6.37 -18.98
CA SER A 14 -17.14 -7.03 -20.03
C SER A 14 -15.88 -7.77 -19.57
N LEU A 15 -15.47 -7.58 -18.31
CA LEU A 15 -14.27 -8.23 -17.76
C LEU A 15 -14.52 -9.69 -17.41
N THR A 16 -13.53 -10.55 -17.70
CA THR A 16 -13.50 -11.92 -17.21
C THR A 16 -13.36 -11.94 -15.67
N PRO A 17 -13.76 -13.04 -15.01
CA PRO A 17 -13.52 -13.20 -13.57
C PRO A 17 -12.06 -12.97 -13.16
N GLN A 18 -11.11 -13.44 -13.98
CA GLN A 18 -9.68 -13.27 -13.75
C GLN A 18 -9.25 -11.81 -13.85
N GLN A 19 -9.79 -11.05 -14.81
CA GLN A 19 -9.52 -9.62 -14.95
C GLN A 19 -10.11 -8.81 -13.79
N LYS A 20 -11.31 -9.16 -13.32
CA LYS A 20 -11.91 -8.56 -12.12
C LYS A 20 -11.06 -8.82 -10.87
N ALA A 21 -10.59 -10.06 -10.72
CA ALA A 21 -9.68 -10.42 -9.62
C ALA A 21 -8.38 -9.64 -9.69
N ALA A 22 -7.80 -9.47 -10.89
CA ALA A 22 -6.56 -8.72 -11.07
C ALA A 22 -6.66 -7.25 -10.61
N ILE A 23 -7.84 -6.63 -10.74
CA ILE A 23 -8.09 -5.24 -10.26
C ILE A 23 -8.04 -5.14 -8.73
N VAL A 24 -8.53 -6.16 -8.01
CA VAL A 24 -8.66 -6.12 -6.53
C VAL A 24 -7.46 -6.70 -5.79
N VAL A 25 -6.58 -7.44 -6.47
CA VAL A 25 -5.40 -8.05 -5.86
C VAL A 25 -4.24 -7.04 -5.78
N VAL A 26 -3.62 -6.95 -4.59
CA VAL A 26 -2.33 -6.29 -4.39
C VAL A 26 -1.23 -7.35 -4.47
N SER A 27 -0.37 -7.25 -5.47
CA SER A 27 0.68 -8.23 -5.74
C SER A 27 2.06 -7.80 -5.21
N GLY A 28 2.89 -8.75 -4.79
CA GLY A 28 4.31 -8.48 -4.54
C GLY A 28 5.09 -8.18 -5.83
N LEU A 29 6.32 -7.68 -5.70
CA LEU A 29 7.23 -7.53 -6.84
C LEU A 29 8.24 -8.70 -6.91
N PRO A 30 8.59 -9.20 -8.11
CA PRO A 30 8.04 -8.80 -9.42
C PRO A 30 6.59 -9.26 -9.59
N SER A 31 5.79 -8.48 -10.33
CA SER A 31 4.36 -8.72 -10.49
C SER A 31 3.98 -9.04 -11.94
N PRO A 32 2.99 -9.93 -12.18
CA PRO A 32 2.44 -10.15 -13.51
C PRO A 32 1.87 -8.87 -14.15
N ARG A 33 1.78 -8.85 -15.48
CA ARG A 33 1.07 -7.78 -16.20
C ARG A 33 -0.43 -7.82 -15.87
N GLY A 34 -1.05 -6.65 -15.77
CA GLY A 34 -2.50 -6.51 -15.59
C GLY A 34 -3.01 -6.47 -14.14
N VAL A 35 -2.13 -6.51 -13.14
CA VAL A 35 -2.52 -6.28 -11.74
C VAL A 35 -2.97 -4.83 -11.52
N GLY A 36 -3.98 -4.63 -10.68
CA GLY A 36 -4.48 -3.30 -10.32
C GLY A 36 -3.56 -2.59 -9.33
N ALA A 37 -2.86 -3.34 -8.47
CA ALA A 37 -1.97 -2.78 -7.47
C ALA A 37 -0.76 -3.68 -7.14
N VAL A 38 0.32 -3.06 -6.67
CA VAL A 38 1.52 -3.74 -6.14
C VAL A 38 1.90 -3.22 -4.76
N ILE A 39 2.45 -4.09 -3.92
CA ILE A 39 3.03 -3.72 -2.62
C ILE A 39 4.54 -3.50 -2.74
N VAL A 40 4.98 -2.33 -2.29
CA VAL A 40 6.39 -1.94 -2.21
C VAL A 40 6.78 -1.80 -0.75
N GLY A 41 7.81 -2.56 -0.36
CA GLY A 41 8.44 -2.52 0.95
C GLY A 41 9.92 -2.17 0.84
N ARG A 42 10.59 -2.09 2.00
CA ARG A 42 12.04 -1.83 2.07
C ARG A 42 12.86 -2.84 1.26
N TRP A 43 12.39 -4.09 1.17
CA TRP A 43 13.08 -5.21 0.53
C TRP A 43 12.97 -5.21 -1.01
N ASN A 44 12.02 -4.50 -1.61
CA ASN A 44 11.78 -4.53 -3.06
C ASN A 44 11.56 -3.16 -3.70
N ARG A 45 11.85 -2.05 -2.99
CA ARG A 45 11.64 -0.68 -3.49
C ARG A 45 12.36 -0.35 -4.80
N SER A 46 13.46 -1.02 -5.09
CA SER A 46 14.24 -0.86 -6.33
C SER A 46 13.79 -1.77 -7.47
N ALA A 47 12.82 -2.67 -7.24
CA ALA A 47 12.31 -3.57 -8.26
C ALA A 47 11.45 -2.82 -9.28
N SER A 48 11.52 -3.26 -10.54
CA SER A 48 10.69 -2.72 -11.63
C SER A 48 9.21 -2.96 -11.35
N ARG A 49 8.38 -1.99 -11.77
CA ARG A 49 6.93 -1.99 -11.53
C ARG A 49 6.21 -1.91 -12.86
N PRO A 50 5.10 -2.65 -13.05
CA PRO A 50 4.29 -2.48 -14.24
C PRO A 50 3.78 -1.03 -14.33
N ALA A 51 3.73 -0.47 -15.54
CA ALA A 51 3.24 0.89 -15.75
C ALA A 51 1.73 0.97 -15.44
N GLY A 52 1.29 2.09 -14.88
CA GLY A 52 -0.13 2.38 -14.65
C GLY A 52 -0.78 1.67 -13.45
N VAL A 53 -0.01 0.92 -12.64
CA VAL A 53 -0.54 0.23 -11.45
C VAL A 53 -0.56 1.14 -10.23
N LEU A 54 -1.49 0.89 -9.31
CA LEU A 54 -1.45 1.49 -7.99
C LEU A 54 -0.29 0.92 -7.19
N VAL A 55 0.54 1.75 -6.57
CA VAL A 55 1.58 1.29 -5.65
C VAL A 55 1.12 1.56 -4.22
N VAL A 56 1.11 0.51 -3.40
CA VAL A 56 0.78 0.51 -1.97
C VAL A 56 2.06 0.24 -1.20
N THR A 57 2.26 0.89 -0.06
CA THR A 57 3.52 0.79 0.68
C THR A 57 3.36 1.35 2.10
N ASP A 58 4.15 0.81 3.03
CA ASP A 58 4.15 1.27 4.41
C ASP A 58 4.98 2.56 4.54
N GLN A 59 4.31 3.64 4.94
CA GLN A 59 4.90 4.96 5.13
C GLN A 59 4.19 5.70 6.26
N GLU A 60 4.32 5.11 7.44
CA GLU A 60 3.68 5.57 8.67
C GLU A 60 4.54 6.59 9.42
N GLY A 61 5.85 6.55 9.17
CA GLY A 61 6.85 7.43 9.76
C GLY A 61 7.76 6.73 10.76
N GLY A 62 8.73 7.47 11.30
CA GLY A 62 9.76 6.90 12.16
C GLY A 62 10.53 5.77 11.47
N ALA A 63 10.60 4.60 12.10
CA ALA A 63 11.27 3.43 11.52
C ALA A 63 10.42 2.66 10.50
N VAL A 64 9.11 2.92 10.43
CA VAL A 64 8.16 2.21 9.56
C VAL A 64 7.98 3.01 8.26
N LYS A 65 9.00 2.90 7.40
CA LYS A 65 9.06 3.55 6.09
C LYS A 65 9.73 2.67 5.05
N SER A 66 9.03 2.46 3.95
CA SER A 66 9.61 1.83 2.75
C SER A 66 10.54 2.79 2.01
N PHE A 67 10.21 4.08 2.05
CA PHE A 67 11.02 5.17 1.50
C PHE A 67 11.51 6.08 2.64
N PRO A 68 12.71 5.84 3.20
CA PRO A 68 13.23 6.55 4.36
C PRO A 68 13.37 8.05 4.15
N GLU A 69 13.64 8.49 2.93
CA GLU A 69 13.79 9.90 2.59
C GLU A 69 12.45 10.64 2.52
N LEU A 70 11.36 9.92 2.30
CA LEU A 70 10.03 10.52 2.26
C LEU A 70 9.49 10.72 3.68
N PRO A 71 8.72 11.81 3.91
CA PRO A 71 7.94 11.98 5.13
C PRO A 71 6.89 10.86 5.30
N PRO A 72 6.31 10.71 6.51
CA PRO A 72 6.54 11.52 7.70
C PRO A 72 7.81 11.11 8.47
N ARG A 73 8.46 12.08 9.13
CA ARG A 73 9.67 11.81 9.95
C ARG A 73 9.26 11.16 11.28
N THR A 74 8.25 11.72 11.93
CA THR A 74 7.70 11.24 13.20
C THR A 74 6.82 10.02 12.98
N ALA A 75 6.92 9.02 13.86
CA ALA A 75 6.03 7.87 13.85
C ALA A 75 4.60 8.30 14.20
N ALA A 76 3.60 7.67 13.58
CA ALA A 76 2.20 7.94 13.87
C ALA A 76 1.86 7.81 15.37
N SER A 77 2.48 6.85 16.07
CA SER A 77 2.29 6.64 17.52
C SER A 77 2.79 7.77 18.41
N ALA A 78 3.69 8.63 17.91
CA ALA A 78 4.23 9.78 18.63
C ALA A 78 3.45 11.08 18.34
N VAL A 79 2.37 11.01 17.56
CA VAL A 79 1.51 12.15 17.25
C VAL A 79 0.30 12.14 18.16
N HIS A 80 0.17 13.16 19.01
CA HIS A 80 -0.85 13.19 20.08
C HIS A 80 -2.00 14.17 19.83
N ASN A 81 -2.02 14.87 18.69
CA ASN A 81 -3.10 15.79 18.35
C ASN A 81 -3.46 15.75 16.87
N LYS A 82 -4.68 16.21 16.56
CA LYS A 82 -5.27 16.17 15.23
C LYS A 82 -4.55 17.08 14.22
N ALA A 83 -4.07 18.25 14.66
CA ALA A 83 -3.41 19.21 13.78
C ALA A 83 -2.09 18.64 13.25
N ASP A 84 -1.29 18.05 14.13
CA ASP A 84 -0.01 17.42 13.79
C ASP A 84 -0.22 16.17 12.94
N ALA A 85 -1.25 15.38 13.22
CA ALA A 85 -1.61 14.22 12.39
C ALA A 85 -1.96 14.64 10.97
N TYR A 86 -2.76 15.71 10.83
CA TYR A 86 -3.12 16.26 9.53
C TYR A 86 -1.90 16.84 8.79
N ALA A 87 -1.07 17.63 9.47
CA ALA A 87 0.14 18.20 8.89
C ALA A 87 1.11 17.10 8.40
N SER A 88 1.30 16.06 9.22
CA SER A 88 2.11 14.89 8.91
C SER A 88 1.59 14.13 7.69
N ALA A 89 0.28 13.85 7.65
CA ALA A 89 -0.36 13.18 6.52
C ALA A 89 -0.30 14.01 5.23
N ARG A 90 -0.48 15.34 5.34
CA ARG A 90 -0.38 16.27 4.20
C ARG A 90 1.04 16.34 3.66
N ALA A 91 2.04 16.43 4.53
CA ALA A 91 3.45 16.42 4.13
C ALA A 91 3.82 15.12 3.40
N ARG A 92 3.35 13.97 3.90
CA ARG A 92 3.45 12.68 3.20
C ARG A 92 2.81 12.75 1.82
N GLY A 93 1.54 13.11 1.71
CA GLY A 93 0.83 13.16 0.43
C GLY A 93 1.49 14.06 -0.62
N LEU A 94 2.01 15.23 -0.20
CA LEU A 94 2.72 16.15 -1.09
C LEU A 94 4.07 15.59 -1.56
N ALA A 95 4.88 15.03 -0.65
CA ALA A 95 6.18 14.47 -1.01
C ALA A 95 6.04 13.33 -2.02
N VAL A 96 5.01 12.52 -1.85
CA VAL A 96 4.65 11.41 -2.74
C VAL A 96 4.23 11.88 -4.11
N THR A 97 3.40 12.92 -4.17
CA THR A 97 2.93 13.50 -5.44
C THR A 97 4.11 14.07 -6.24
N ARG A 98 5.11 14.60 -5.53
CA ARG A 98 6.33 15.19 -6.08
C ARG A 98 7.46 14.19 -6.30
N ALA A 99 7.35 12.98 -5.75
CA ALA A 99 8.34 11.94 -5.94
C ALA A 99 8.41 11.56 -7.43
N PRO A 100 9.59 11.08 -7.90
CA PRO A 100 9.74 10.62 -9.27
C PRO A 100 8.70 9.51 -9.60
N PRO A 101 8.34 9.30 -10.87
CA PRO A 101 7.35 8.29 -11.25
C PRO A 101 7.66 6.88 -10.74
N THR A 102 8.94 6.59 -10.54
CA THR A 102 9.48 5.38 -9.89
C THR A 102 9.20 5.29 -8.39
N GLU A 103 8.55 6.28 -7.78
CA GLU A 103 8.23 6.39 -6.35
C GLU A 103 6.81 6.91 -6.10
N ARG A 104 6.09 7.31 -7.16
CA ARG A 104 4.67 7.71 -7.09
C ARG A 104 3.82 6.51 -6.68
N ALA A 105 3.69 6.33 -5.38
CA ALA A 105 2.76 5.40 -4.77
C ALA A 105 1.50 6.13 -4.33
N ARG A 106 0.32 5.54 -4.53
CA ARG A 106 -0.88 5.99 -3.83
C ARG A 106 -0.88 5.24 -2.50
N PHE A 107 -0.29 5.85 -1.49
CA PHE A 107 -0.18 5.27 -0.15
C PHE A 107 -1.59 5.08 0.42
N ALA A 108 -2.00 3.83 0.63
CA ALA A 108 -3.08 3.53 1.55
C ALA A 108 -2.53 3.79 2.96
N SER A 109 -3.23 4.61 3.74
CA SER A 109 -2.86 4.78 5.15
C SER A 109 -3.32 3.54 5.91
N SER A 110 -2.44 2.87 6.64
CA SER A 110 -2.87 2.01 7.74
C SER A 110 -3.49 2.92 8.80
N PHE A 111 -4.82 3.00 8.87
CA PHE A 111 -5.50 3.56 10.04
C PHE A 111 -5.60 2.45 11.08
N HIS A 112 -4.75 2.49 12.09
CA HIS A 112 -5.03 1.77 13.33
C HIS A 112 -5.89 2.67 14.22
N LEU A 113 -7.17 2.34 14.33
CA LEU A 113 -7.98 2.80 15.46
C LEU A 113 -7.46 2.04 16.69
N LEU A 114 -6.63 2.70 17.50
CA LEU A 114 -6.12 2.14 18.75
C LEU A 114 -7.26 2.10 19.77
N ASP A 115 -7.92 0.96 19.87
CA ASP A 115 -8.75 0.63 21.05
C ASP A 115 -8.32 -0.66 21.74
N ARG A 116 -7.15 -1.22 21.37
CA ARG A 116 -6.48 -2.33 22.09
C ARG A 116 -4.95 -2.24 21.98
N PRO A 117 -4.20 -2.63 23.03
CA PRO A 117 -2.75 -2.67 22.99
C PRO A 117 -2.27 -3.77 22.03
N VAL A 118 -1.42 -3.39 21.07
CA VAL A 118 -0.75 -4.32 20.16
C VAL A 118 0.42 -4.96 20.90
N GLY A 119 0.23 -6.23 21.28
CA GLY A 119 1.29 -7.08 21.82
C GLY A 119 0.85 -8.54 21.79
N LEU A 120 1.75 -9.41 21.29
CA LEU A 120 1.68 -10.88 21.23
C LEU A 120 1.09 -11.51 19.95
N ALA A 121 1.86 -11.44 18.86
CA ALA A 121 1.99 -12.61 18.01
C ALA A 121 3.17 -13.45 18.52
N ARG A 122 2.84 -14.48 19.30
CA ARG A 122 3.74 -15.60 19.65
C ARG A 122 4.35 -16.16 18.35
N ARG A 123 5.68 -16.36 18.35
CA ARG A 123 6.32 -17.31 17.44
C ARG A 123 5.70 -18.69 17.66
N SER A 124 4.95 -19.19 16.69
CA SER A 124 4.75 -20.62 16.49
C SER A 124 5.60 -21.05 15.30
N ARG A 125 6.73 -21.66 15.62
CA ARG A 125 7.51 -22.48 14.71
C ARG A 125 6.59 -23.65 14.32
N ALA A 126 6.08 -23.66 13.09
CA ALA A 126 5.45 -24.85 12.56
C ALA A 126 6.56 -25.88 12.34
N ALA A 127 6.55 -26.93 13.15
CA ALA A 127 7.29 -28.15 12.89
C ALA A 127 6.84 -28.70 11.54
N VAL A 128 7.80 -29.05 10.69
CA VAL A 128 7.57 -29.88 9.51
C VAL A 128 7.34 -31.31 10.01
N PRO A 129 6.16 -31.93 9.79
CA PRO A 129 5.99 -33.37 9.99
C PRO A 129 6.77 -34.10 8.88
N GLY A 130 7.48 -35.16 9.27
CA GLY A 130 8.48 -35.85 8.46
C GLY A 130 7.97 -36.85 7.42
N ASP A 131 8.92 -37.74 7.09
CA ASP A 131 8.92 -38.94 6.23
C ASP A 131 9.76 -38.69 4.96
N VAL A 132 10.95 -39.30 4.77
CA VAL A 132 11.44 -40.66 5.09
C VAL A 132 12.89 -40.64 5.57
#